data_AF-A0A8J3FKT7-F1
#
_entry.id   AF-A0A8J3FKT7-F1
#
_cell.length_a   1.000
_cell.length_b   1.000
_cell.length_c   1.000
_cell.angle_alpha   90.00
_cell.angle_beta   90.00
_cell.angle_gamma   90.00
#
_symmetry.space_group_name_H-M   'P 1'
#
loop_
_entity.id
_entity.type
_entity.pdbx_description
1 polymer ?
#
loop_
_entity_poly.entity_id
_entity_poly.type
_entity_poly.pdbx_seq_one_letter_code
_entity_poly.pdbx_strand_id
1 'polypeptide(L)'
;MARDDSIVVLTTREREWWWSMQEVVPALEGVWEHIGQSTNETVRMLCVPLAAEVEESLRAAAPQPNRIVITSVTAETERIALLLRVQLKVDAPMTIYLCGDSTEGFDSFGALVEVLTERDAMIVSSEADAAATRCCFPKAQVFALPFPLIDRFKLNSQPSDRLLTSGRLAYVGRVSEQKNLHTLLLALWVLRTMAGRNLDLTLDVYGGEDNLGSPNMGLTFPGYEAFLRDLVERLGLTDVVRWHGFRQRDWLFENVHLRPHILVSPTLHSDENFGTSVLASLVNGHQVIATAWGGHVGFQDWFPHQLTTVPVHRSTMGPVADPVEFARAILYAVDRLPGFLVPEADLERARAAFTQSASAERILHLQYGPSGRTALLNMSSAMRQIRQRRMALDNRRKIYEGYHDPLVQPFFEAYGMKEPIVFDERCRYFLPPWITLTADALQIDDPHRGRHMLELRGPGATSRDVALCPTLESCHLPGTLIEDLVLKGYAFATPSQVVSGHAPAVATGTGLLATAD
;
A
#
# COMPACT_ATOMS: atom_id res chain seq x y z
N MET A 1 -30.51 -31.86 -13.43
CA MET A 1 -29.34 -32.20 -12.59
C MET A 1 -29.56 -31.55 -11.24
N ALA A 2 -29.40 -32.28 -10.14
CA ALA A 2 -29.46 -31.65 -8.82
C ALA A 2 -28.36 -30.57 -8.74
N ARG A 3 -28.65 -29.42 -8.13
CA ARG A 3 -27.57 -28.49 -7.77
C ARG A 3 -26.65 -29.23 -6.81
N ASP A 4 -25.37 -29.21 -7.13
CA ASP A 4 -24.35 -29.68 -6.22
C ASP A 4 -24.12 -28.55 -5.23
N ASP A 5 -24.31 -28.80 -3.94
CA ASP A 5 -24.06 -27.83 -2.88
C ASP A 5 -22.55 -27.68 -2.68
N SER A 6 -21.88 -27.21 -3.74
CA SER A 6 -20.44 -27.14 -3.84
C SER A 6 -19.93 -25.73 -4.12
N ILE A 7 -18.80 -25.43 -3.48
CA ILE A 7 -17.98 -24.24 -3.65
C ILE A 7 -16.79 -24.65 -4.50
N VAL A 8 -16.61 -24.06 -5.68
CA VAL A 8 -15.39 -24.24 -6.47
C VAL A 8 -14.43 -23.10 -6.16
N VAL A 9 -13.27 -23.41 -5.59
CA VAL A 9 -12.22 -22.44 -5.29
C VAL A 9 -11.10 -22.57 -6.31
N LEU A 10 -10.93 -21.57 -7.17
CA LEU A 10 -9.82 -21.42 -8.08
C LEU A 10 -8.69 -20.71 -7.33
N THR A 11 -7.59 -21.43 -7.14
CA THR A 11 -6.38 -20.93 -6.47
C THR A 11 -5.16 -21.13 -7.37
N THR A 12 -4.02 -20.54 -7.01
CA THR A 12 -2.81 -20.59 -7.82
C THR A 12 -1.56 -20.57 -6.94
N ARG A 13 -0.45 -21.04 -7.50
CA ARG A 13 0.90 -20.93 -6.94
C ARG A 13 1.82 -20.10 -7.84
N GLU A 14 1.31 -19.60 -8.99
CA GLU A 14 2.08 -18.80 -9.96
C GLU A 14 2.55 -17.45 -9.38
N ARG A 15 1.93 -16.97 -8.30
CA ARG A 15 2.32 -15.74 -7.59
C ARG A 15 3.18 -15.99 -6.35
N GLU A 16 3.64 -17.21 -6.08
CA GLU A 16 4.45 -17.49 -4.89
C GLU A 16 5.79 -16.77 -4.87
N TRP A 17 6.28 -16.27 -6.01
CA TRP A 17 7.47 -15.41 -6.03
C TRP A 17 7.25 -14.06 -5.31
N TRP A 18 6.00 -13.65 -5.10
CA TRP A 18 5.63 -12.60 -4.15
C TRP A 18 5.42 -13.19 -2.75
N TRP A 19 6.33 -12.89 -1.81
CA TRP A 19 6.28 -13.48 -0.47
C TRP A 19 4.96 -13.27 0.27
N SER A 20 4.31 -12.12 0.14
CA SER A 20 3.01 -11.89 0.78
C SER A 20 1.95 -12.87 0.26
N MET A 21 2.01 -13.27 -1.01
CA MET A 21 1.07 -14.22 -1.60
C MET A 21 1.25 -15.65 -1.07
N GLN A 22 2.45 -16.01 -0.60
CA GLN A 22 2.68 -17.28 0.10
C GLN A 22 1.94 -17.37 1.44
N GLU A 23 1.53 -16.23 2.01
CA GLU A 23 0.74 -16.18 3.24
C GLU A 23 -0.74 -15.95 2.95
N VAL A 24 -1.04 -14.99 2.09
CA VAL A 24 -2.40 -14.55 1.77
C VAL A 24 -3.18 -15.69 1.12
N VAL A 25 -2.66 -16.32 0.06
CA VAL A 25 -3.42 -17.33 -0.68
C VAL A 25 -3.77 -18.54 0.21
N PRO A 26 -2.83 -19.15 0.96
CA PRO A 26 -3.17 -20.23 1.87
C PRO A 26 -4.08 -19.81 3.04
N ALA A 27 -4.07 -18.54 3.45
CA ALA A 27 -5.00 -18.06 4.46
C ALA A 27 -6.42 -17.94 3.90
N LEU A 28 -6.57 -17.45 2.67
CA LEU A 28 -7.85 -17.40 1.96
C LEU A 28 -8.40 -18.80 1.68
N GLU A 29 -7.55 -19.76 1.32
CA GLU A 29 -7.96 -21.16 1.17
C GLU A 29 -8.60 -21.70 2.47
N GLY A 30 -7.96 -21.47 3.62
CA GLY A 30 -8.48 -21.88 4.93
C GLY A 30 -9.80 -21.21 5.32
N VAL A 31 -10.02 -19.95 4.91
CA VAL A 31 -11.33 -19.28 5.07
C VAL A 31 -12.44 -20.06 4.36
N TRP A 32 -12.22 -20.49 3.13
CA TRP A 32 -13.26 -21.19 2.37
C TRP A 32 -13.48 -22.63 2.84
N GLU A 33 -12.43 -23.30 3.32
CA GLU A 33 -12.57 -24.58 4.02
C GLU A 33 -13.45 -24.43 5.27
N HIS A 34 -13.22 -23.39 6.08
CA HIS A 34 -14.04 -23.09 7.24
C HIS A 34 -15.50 -22.79 6.87
N ILE A 35 -15.72 -22.00 5.81
CA ILE A 35 -17.06 -21.73 5.28
C ILE A 35 -17.76 -23.04 4.94
N GLY A 36 -17.14 -23.91 4.13
CA GLY A 36 -17.74 -25.18 3.73
C GLY A 36 -18.09 -26.09 4.90
N GLN A 37 -17.23 -26.14 5.93
CA GLN A 37 -17.51 -26.87 7.17
C GLN A 37 -18.73 -26.29 7.92
N SER A 38 -18.81 -24.96 8.01
CA SER A 38 -19.90 -24.26 8.73
C SER A 38 -21.26 -24.33 8.01
N THR A 39 -21.26 -24.37 6.67
CA THR A 39 -22.47 -24.39 5.84
C THR A 39 -22.84 -25.79 5.37
N ASN A 40 -22.02 -26.81 5.70
CA ASN A 40 -22.13 -28.17 5.19
C ASN A 40 -22.12 -28.22 3.64
N GLU A 41 -21.36 -27.32 3.01
CA GLU A 41 -21.12 -27.29 1.56
C GLU A 41 -19.80 -27.98 1.22
N THR A 42 -19.74 -28.67 0.07
CA THR A 42 -18.51 -29.32 -0.38
C THR A 42 -17.57 -28.30 -1.03
N VAL A 43 -16.35 -28.15 -0.50
CA VAL A 43 -15.34 -27.25 -1.08
C VAL A 43 -14.42 -28.04 -2.01
N ARG A 44 -14.42 -27.68 -3.30
CA ARG A 44 -13.50 -28.23 -4.29
C ARG A 44 -12.41 -27.21 -4.61
N MET A 45 -11.22 -27.44 -4.06
CA MET A 45 -10.02 -26.65 -4.32
C MET A 45 -9.39 -27.06 -5.66
N LEU A 46 -9.20 -26.10 -6.56
CA LEU A 46 -8.61 -26.27 -7.89
C LEU A 46 -7.41 -25.34 -8.03
N CYS A 47 -6.21 -25.86 -7.78
CA CYS A 47 -4.97 -25.12 -7.96
C CYS A 47 -4.54 -25.14 -9.43
N VAL A 48 -4.52 -23.98 -10.09
CA VAL A 48 -4.12 -23.86 -11.49
C VAL A 48 -2.59 -23.73 -11.65
N PRO A 49 -2.01 -24.13 -12.80
CA PRO A 49 -2.64 -24.81 -13.94
C PRO A 49 -3.19 -26.18 -13.58
N LEU A 50 -4.34 -26.55 -14.13
CA LEU A 50 -4.97 -27.84 -13.87
C LEU A 50 -4.29 -28.96 -14.68
N ALA A 51 -4.21 -30.15 -14.09
CA ALA A 51 -3.89 -31.36 -14.86
C ALA A 51 -4.98 -31.62 -15.92
N ALA A 52 -4.59 -32.17 -17.06
CA ALA A 52 -5.48 -32.33 -18.22
C ALA A 52 -6.73 -33.17 -17.88
N GLU A 53 -6.56 -34.21 -17.06
CA GLU A 53 -7.63 -35.11 -16.64
C GLU A 53 -8.64 -34.40 -15.73
N VAL A 54 -8.17 -33.45 -14.91
CA VAL A 54 -9.03 -32.63 -14.05
C VAL A 54 -9.86 -31.66 -14.90
N GLU A 55 -9.25 -31.04 -15.90
CA GLU A 55 -9.95 -30.15 -16.83
C GLU A 55 -10.96 -30.91 -17.70
N GLU A 56 -10.60 -32.09 -18.22
CA GLU A 56 -11.51 -32.96 -18.95
C GLU A 56 -12.69 -33.41 -18.06
N SER A 57 -12.41 -33.78 -16.81
CA SER A 57 -13.44 -34.08 -15.83
C SER A 57 -14.39 -32.90 -15.58
N LEU A 58 -13.88 -31.67 -15.50
CA LEU A 58 -14.71 -30.47 -15.38
C LEU A 58 -15.62 -30.28 -16.60
N ARG A 59 -15.09 -30.49 -17.81
CA ARG A 59 -15.86 -30.39 -19.07
C ARG A 59 -16.94 -31.46 -19.16
N ALA A 60 -16.61 -32.69 -18.77
CA ALA A 60 -17.52 -33.83 -18.81
C ALA A 60 -18.63 -33.72 -17.75
N ALA A 61 -18.29 -33.31 -16.53
CA ALA A 61 -19.25 -33.18 -15.44
C ALA A 61 -20.15 -31.94 -15.57
N ALA A 62 -19.66 -30.87 -16.23
CA ALA A 62 -20.30 -29.57 -16.35
C ALA A 62 -20.91 -29.10 -15.01
N PRO A 63 -20.08 -29.02 -13.94
CA PRO A 63 -20.57 -28.83 -12.58
C PRO A 63 -21.39 -27.54 -12.47
N GLN A 64 -22.41 -27.54 -11.63
CA GLN A 64 -23.24 -26.36 -11.34
C GLN A 64 -23.05 -25.97 -9.87
N PRO A 65 -21.86 -25.46 -9.49
CA PRO A 65 -21.59 -25.09 -8.12
C PRO A 65 -22.51 -23.97 -7.66
N ASN A 66 -22.71 -23.86 -6.34
CA ASN A 66 -23.43 -22.73 -5.74
C ASN A 66 -22.62 -21.42 -5.86
N ARG A 67 -21.29 -21.53 -5.97
CA ARG A 67 -20.38 -20.39 -6.09
C ARG A 67 -19.04 -20.76 -6.71
N ILE A 68 -18.41 -19.76 -7.32
CA ILE A 68 -17.02 -19.81 -7.77
C ILE A 68 -16.24 -18.79 -6.94
N VAL A 69 -15.07 -19.17 -6.48
CA VAL A 69 -14.17 -18.31 -5.72
C VAL A 69 -12.85 -18.21 -6.48
N ILE A 70 -12.28 -17.02 -6.58
CA ILE A 70 -10.94 -16.81 -7.16
C ILE A 70 -10.09 -16.13 -6.10
N THR A 71 -9.12 -16.85 -5.53
CA THR A 71 -8.27 -16.34 -4.43
C THR A 71 -7.19 -15.37 -4.91
N SER A 72 -6.81 -15.45 -6.19
CA SER A 72 -5.89 -14.55 -6.86
C SER A 72 -6.07 -14.68 -8.38
N VAL A 73 -6.11 -13.55 -9.10
CA VAL A 73 -6.28 -13.56 -10.55
C VAL A 73 -4.94 -13.67 -11.28
N THR A 74 -4.76 -14.75 -12.03
CA THR A 74 -3.69 -15.03 -12.99
C THR A 74 -4.29 -15.47 -14.32
N ALA A 75 -3.49 -15.50 -15.38
CA ALA A 75 -3.93 -15.94 -16.71
C ALA A 75 -4.60 -17.34 -16.67
N GLU A 76 -4.08 -18.28 -15.87
CA GLU A 76 -4.69 -19.61 -15.77
C GLU A 76 -5.98 -19.61 -14.94
N THR A 77 -6.08 -18.83 -13.85
CA THR A 77 -7.35 -18.72 -13.12
C THR A 77 -8.42 -18.03 -13.96
N GLU A 78 -8.04 -17.03 -14.77
CA GLU A 78 -8.90 -16.34 -15.72
C GLU A 78 -9.44 -17.33 -16.76
N ARG A 79 -8.55 -18.13 -17.37
CA ARG A 79 -8.89 -19.14 -18.35
C ARG A 79 -9.90 -20.16 -17.81
N ILE A 80 -9.68 -20.67 -16.60
CA ILE A 80 -10.59 -21.62 -15.97
C ILE A 80 -11.91 -20.95 -15.57
N ALA A 81 -11.90 -19.71 -15.08
CA ALA A 81 -13.12 -18.96 -14.79
C ALA A 81 -13.97 -18.73 -16.04
N LEU A 82 -13.35 -18.39 -17.17
CA LEU A 82 -14.01 -18.25 -18.48
C LEU A 82 -14.54 -19.59 -19.01
N LEU A 83 -13.79 -20.68 -18.83
CA LEU A 83 -14.28 -22.04 -19.12
C LEU A 83 -15.58 -22.32 -18.36
N LEU A 84 -15.61 -22.08 -17.04
CA LEU A 84 -16.80 -22.29 -16.22
C LEU A 84 -17.96 -21.39 -16.65
N ARG A 85 -17.75 -20.07 -16.73
CA ARG A 85 -18.80 -19.08 -16.99
C ARG A 85 -19.34 -19.14 -18.42
N VAL A 86 -18.46 -19.16 -19.41
CA VAL A 86 -18.83 -18.98 -20.83
C VAL A 86 -19.08 -20.31 -21.50
N GLN A 87 -18.14 -21.26 -21.41
CA GLN A 87 -18.23 -22.52 -22.15
C GLN A 87 -19.18 -23.50 -21.47
N LEU A 88 -19.07 -23.66 -20.15
CA LEU A 88 -19.92 -24.56 -19.36
C LEU A 88 -21.21 -23.90 -18.85
N LYS A 89 -21.40 -22.61 -19.12
CA LYS A 89 -22.60 -21.82 -18.77
C LYS A 89 -22.98 -21.91 -17.29
N VAL A 90 -21.97 -21.97 -16.41
CA VAL A 90 -22.19 -21.93 -14.96
C VAL A 90 -22.69 -20.54 -14.57
N ASP A 91 -23.90 -20.46 -14.00
CA ASP A 91 -24.55 -19.21 -13.54
C ASP A 91 -24.31 -18.92 -12.04
N ALA A 92 -23.31 -19.57 -11.44
CA ALA A 92 -22.92 -19.35 -10.06
C ALA A 92 -22.30 -17.95 -9.88
N PRO A 93 -22.59 -17.20 -8.80
CA PRO A 93 -21.87 -15.96 -8.48
C PRO A 93 -20.37 -16.24 -8.26
N MET A 94 -19.53 -15.32 -8.72
CA MET A 94 -18.09 -15.31 -8.46
C MET A 94 -17.77 -14.42 -7.27
N THR A 95 -16.89 -14.89 -6.38
CA THR A 95 -16.22 -14.06 -5.37
C THR A 95 -14.74 -13.97 -5.71
N ILE A 96 -14.26 -12.77 -5.97
CA ILE A 96 -12.91 -12.54 -6.52
C ILE A 96 -12.12 -11.69 -5.54
N TYR A 97 -11.00 -12.22 -5.05
CA TYR A 97 -10.07 -11.46 -4.19
C TYR A 97 -9.12 -10.64 -5.05
N LEU A 98 -9.06 -9.34 -4.78
CA LEU A 98 -8.15 -8.41 -5.47
C LEU A 98 -6.91 -8.15 -4.62
N CYS A 99 -5.78 -8.03 -5.28
CA CYS A 99 -4.49 -7.75 -4.66
C CYS A 99 -3.85 -6.50 -5.29
N GLY A 100 -4.53 -5.35 -5.18
CA GLY A 100 -4.06 -4.09 -5.75
C GLY A 100 -4.31 -3.93 -7.26
N ASP A 101 -5.13 -4.78 -7.87
CA ASP A 101 -5.34 -4.80 -9.33
C ASP A 101 -5.99 -3.51 -9.87
N SER A 102 -6.66 -2.72 -9.03
CA SER A 102 -7.40 -1.51 -9.42
C SER A 102 -6.50 -0.41 -9.99
N THR A 103 -5.33 -0.17 -9.37
CA THR A 103 -4.39 0.88 -9.82
C THR A 103 -3.55 0.42 -11.01
N GLU A 104 -3.61 -0.86 -11.35
CA GLU A 104 -3.12 -1.42 -12.60
C GLU A 104 -4.25 -1.56 -13.64
N GLY A 105 -5.47 -1.10 -13.34
CA GLY A 105 -6.60 -1.19 -14.26
C GLY A 105 -6.93 -2.64 -14.66
N PHE A 106 -6.90 -3.57 -13.70
CA PHE A 106 -7.34 -4.96 -13.84
C PHE A 106 -6.66 -5.71 -15.00
N ASP A 107 -5.36 -5.52 -15.18
CA ASP A 107 -4.59 -6.20 -16.24
C ASP A 107 -4.74 -7.72 -16.21
N SER A 108 -4.59 -8.26 -15.00
CA SER A 108 -4.62 -9.69 -14.70
C SER A 108 -5.95 -10.35 -15.06
N PHE A 109 -7.02 -9.57 -15.24
CA PHE A 109 -8.36 -10.09 -15.53
C PHE A 109 -8.59 -10.37 -17.02
N GLY A 110 -7.79 -9.82 -17.94
CA GLY A 110 -7.96 -10.09 -19.37
C GLY A 110 -9.40 -9.91 -19.88
N ALA A 111 -9.99 -11.01 -20.35
CA ALA A 111 -11.36 -11.13 -20.83
C ALA A 111 -12.40 -11.43 -19.73
N LEU A 112 -11.97 -11.80 -18.52
CA LEU A 112 -12.89 -12.05 -17.39
C LEU A 112 -13.74 -10.83 -17.08
N VAL A 113 -13.21 -9.60 -17.18
CA VAL A 113 -14.00 -8.38 -16.92
C VAL A 113 -15.23 -8.24 -17.81
N GLU A 114 -15.25 -8.84 -19.00
CA GLU A 114 -16.36 -8.74 -19.95
C GLU A 114 -17.53 -9.67 -19.60
N VAL A 115 -17.32 -10.61 -18.68
CA VAL A 115 -18.32 -11.61 -18.28
C VAL A 115 -18.73 -11.49 -16.81
N LEU A 116 -18.19 -10.51 -16.09
CA LEU A 116 -18.62 -10.20 -14.73
C LEU A 116 -20.03 -9.62 -14.74
N THR A 117 -20.78 -9.94 -13.70
CA THR A 117 -22.18 -9.57 -13.51
C THR A 117 -22.37 -8.84 -12.18
N GLU A 118 -23.53 -8.21 -12.01
CA GLU A 118 -23.89 -7.56 -10.73
C GLU A 118 -24.06 -8.56 -9.55
N ARG A 119 -24.07 -9.88 -9.80
CA ARG A 119 -24.04 -10.92 -8.74
C ARG A 119 -22.63 -11.30 -8.29
N ASP A 120 -21.61 -10.88 -9.04
CA ASP A 120 -20.23 -11.17 -8.69
C ASP A 120 -19.75 -10.15 -7.65
N ALA A 121 -18.96 -10.63 -6.68
CA ALA A 121 -18.42 -9.86 -5.58
C ALA A 121 -16.90 -9.74 -5.71
N MET A 122 -16.39 -8.55 -5.43
CA MET A 122 -14.96 -8.26 -5.32
C MET A 122 -14.62 -8.06 -3.85
N ILE A 123 -13.68 -8.85 -3.33
CA ILE A 123 -13.15 -8.70 -1.99
C ILE A 123 -11.78 -8.04 -2.09
N VAL A 124 -11.59 -6.95 -1.37
CA VAL A 124 -10.35 -6.18 -1.29
C VAL A 124 -9.88 -6.11 0.16
N SER A 125 -8.62 -5.78 0.40
CA SER A 125 -8.05 -5.79 1.75
C SER A 125 -8.25 -4.49 2.54
N SER A 126 -8.72 -3.42 1.90
CA SER A 126 -8.95 -2.12 2.56
C SER A 126 -10.00 -1.26 1.86
N GLU A 127 -10.56 -0.28 2.57
CA GLU A 127 -11.52 0.68 1.99
C GLU A 127 -10.90 1.58 0.93
N ALA A 128 -9.61 1.87 1.02
CA ALA A 128 -8.86 2.59 -0.02
C ALA A 128 -8.86 1.80 -1.35
N ASP A 129 -8.61 0.49 -1.28
CA ASP A 129 -8.66 -0.38 -2.45
C ASP A 129 -10.11 -0.59 -2.93
N ALA A 130 -11.08 -0.55 -2.02
CA ALA A 130 -12.50 -0.61 -2.38
C ALA A 130 -12.94 0.64 -3.16
N ALA A 131 -12.52 1.83 -2.71
CA ALA A 131 -12.74 3.08 -3.39
C ALA A 131 -12.10 3.08 -4.79
N ALA A 132 -10.84 2.62 -4.90
CA ALA A 132 -10.15 2.49 -6.19
C ALA A 132 -10.85 1.49 -7.13
N THR A 133 -11.33 0.36 -6.60
CA THR A 133 -12.11 -0.63 -7.37
C THR A 133 -13.39 -0.02 -7.94
N ARG A 134 -14.10 0.78 -7.13
CA ARG A 134 -15.34 1.47 -7.56
C ARG A 134 -15.07 2.55 -8.61
N CYS A 135 -13.85 3.10 -8.71
CA CYS A 135 -13.45 3.95 -9.84
C CYS A 135 -13.44 3.18 -11.17
N CYS A 136 -13.16 1.87 -11.16
CA CYS A 136 -13.25 1.02 -12.35
C CYS A 136 -14.65 0.48 -12.60
N PHE A 137 -15.35 0.04 -11.55
CA PHE A 137 -16.66 -0.58 -11.62
C PHE A 137 -17.64 0.05 -10.62
N PRO A 138 -18.30 1.17 -10.97
CA PRO A 138 -19.10 1.95 -10.02
C PRO A 138 -20.30 1.21 -9.41
N LYS A 139 -20.73 0.12 -10.05
CA LYS A 139 -21.85 -0.73 -9.60
C LYS A 139 -21.41 -2.10 -9.06
N ALA A 140 -20.11 -2.34 -8.91
CA ALA A 140 -19.62 -3.61 -8.39
C ALA A 140 -20.00 -3.76 -6.91
N GLN A 141 -20.29 -5.00 -6.51
CA GLN A 141 -20.31 -5.35 -5.10
C GLN A 141 -18.87 -5.47 -4.63
N VAL A 142 -18.41 -4.49 -3.85
CA VAL A 142 -17.03 -4.43 -3.36
C VAL A 142 -17.04 -4.40 -1.84
N PHE A 143 -16.35 -5.36 -1.23
CA PHE A 143 -16.25 -5.52 0.21
C PHE A 143 -14.80 -5.40 0.67
N ALA A 144 -14.53 -4.52 1.62
CA ALA A 144 -13.23 -4.44 2.27
C ALA A 144 -13.15 -5.43 3.43
N LEU A 145 -12.39 -6.50 3.24
CA LEU A 145 -12.11 -7.52 4.24
C LEU A 145 -10.60 -7.70 4.36
N PRO A 146 -9.99 -7.41 5.51
CA PRO A 146 -8.56 -7.54 5.67
C PRO A 146 -8.10 -8.99 5.51
N PHE A 147 -6.85 -9.19 5.08
CA PHE A 147 -6.32 -10.54 4.93
C PHE A 147 -6.21 -11.25 6.30
N PRO A 148 -6.67 -12.51 6.42
CA PRO A 148 -6.71 -13.25 7.67
C PRO A 148 -5.34 -13.87 8.02
N LEU A 149 -4.35 -13.03 8.30
CA LEU A 149 -2.95 -13.46 8.43
C LEU A 149 -2.53 -13.85 9.85
N ILE A 150 -3.34 -13.61 10.87
CA ILE A 150 -2.95 -13.84 12.27
C ILE A 150 -2.58 -15.29 12.54
N ASP A 151 -3.34 -16.23 11.98
CA ASP A 151 -3.11 -17.67 12.13
C ASP A 151 -1.79 -18.13 11.49
N ARG A 152 -1.13 -17.26 10.72
CA ARG A 152 0.16 -17.48 10.07
C ARG A 152 1.31 -16.76 10.78
N PHE A 153 1.04 -15.89 11.74
CA PHE A 153 2.05 -15.05 12.39
C PHE A 153 2.56 -15.67 13.68
N LYS A 154 3.84 -15.43 13.98
CA LYS A 154 4.39 -15.66 15.33
C LYS A 154 3.99 -14.47 16.19
N LEU A 155 3.23 -14.74 17.26
CA LEU A 155 2.77 -13.74 18.21
C LEU A 155 3.65 -13.76 19.46
N ASN A 156 3.95 -12.58 19.99
CA ASN A 156 4.61 -12.43 21.26
C ASN A 156 3.65 -12.84 22.38
N SER A 157 3.96 -13.93 23.07
CA SER A 157 3.18 -14.45 24.19
C SER A 157 3.58 -13.87 25.54
N GLN A 158 4.63 -13.04 25.59
CA GLN A 158 5.11 -12.44 26.83
C GLN A 158 4.84 -10.93 26.85
N PRO A 159 4.32 -10.40 27.98
CA PRO A 159 4.30 -8.96 28.21
C PRO A 159 5.70 -8.40 27.97
N SER A 160 5.82 -7.40 27.09
CA SER A 160 7.10 -6.75 26.86
C SER A 160 7.46 -5.88 28.06
N ASP A 161 8.03 -6.48 29.10
CA ASP A 161 8.64 -5.75 30.23
C ASP A 161 9.87 -4.93 29.78
N ARG A 162 10.29 -5.09 28.52
CA ARG A 162 11.43 -4.37 27.94
C ARG A 162 10.98 -3.04 27.36
N LEU A 163 11.08 -2.01 28.18
CA LEU A 163 11.03 -0.63 27.72
C LEU A 163 12.25 -0.35 26.83
N LEU A 164 12.00 0.21 25.64
CA LEU A 164 13.08 0.73 24.81
C LEU A 164 13.64 2.00 25.47
N THR A 165 14.94 1.98 25.72
CA THR A 165 15.67 3.17 26.21
C THR A 165 16.17 4.05 25.07
N SER A 166 16.21 3.52 23.84
CA SER A 166 16.63 4.22 22.63
C SER A 166 15.66 3.99 21.46
N GLY A 167 15.60 4.94 20.54
CA GLY A 167 14.74 4.88 19.38
C GLY A 167 15.25 3.88 18.36
N ARG A 168 14.75 2.65 18.37
CA ARG A 168 15.02 1.68 17.29
C ARG A 168 13.90 1.71 16.27
N LEU A 169 14.15 2.33 15.12
CA LEU A 169 13.28 2.26 13.96
C LEU A 169 13.61 1.01 13.12
N ALA A 170 12.60 0.36 12.57
CA ALA A 170 12.77 -0.74 11.63
C ALA A 170 11.94 -0.50 10.36
N TYR A 171 12.56 -0.66 9.20
CA TYR A 171 11.89 -0.81 7.92
C TYR A 171 11.97 -2.27 7.48
N VAL A 172 10.85 -2.86 7.10
CA VAL A 172 10.78 -4.25 6.61
C VAL A 172 9.97 -4.28 5.31
N GLY A 173 10.66 -4.47 4.19
CA GLY A 173 10.04 -4.50 2.86
C GLY A 173 11.06 -4.51 1.72
N ARG A 174 10.58 -4.59 0.48
CA ARG A 174 11.42 -4.42 -0.73
C ARG A 174 12.10 -3.04 -0.72
N VAL A 175 13.30 -2.91 -1.25
CA VAL A 175 13.93 -1.60 -1.45
C VAL A 175 13.58 -1.14 -2.86
N SER A 176 12.55 -0.30 -2.98
CA SER A 176 12.16 0.28 -4.26
C SER A 176 11.74 1.74 -4.11
N GLU A 177 11.73 2.44 -5.23
CA GLU A 177 11.43 3.86 -5.36
C GLU A 177 10.04 4.17 -4.83
N GLN A 178 9.08 3.29 -5.11
CA GLN A 178 7.71 3.33 -4.62
C GLN A 178 7.60 3.06 -3.10
N LYS A 179 8.60 2.43 -2.48
CA LYS A 179 8.69 2.33 -1.02
C LYS A 179 9.25 3.60 -0.38
N ASN A 180 9.70 4.57 -1.18
CA ASN A 180 9.93 5.97 -0.77
C ASN A 180 10.90 6.16 0.41
N LEU A 181 11.89 5.27 0.53
CA LEU A 181 12.91 5.34 1.59
C LEU A 181 13.73 6.64 1.57
N HIS A 182 13.94 7.26 0.40
CA HIS A 182 14.68 8.53 0.29
C HIS A 182 13.97 9.68 1.03
N THR A 183 12.63 9.72 1.08
CA THR A 183 11.88 10.66 1.92
C THR A 183 12.06 10.37 3.42
N LEU A 184 12.08 9.10 3.81
CA LEU A 184 12.35 8.72 5.21
C LEU A 184 13.76 9.13 5.64
N LEU A 185 14.77 8.95 4.79
CA LEU A 185 16.14 9.41 5.05
C LEU A 185 16.18 10.94 5.19
N LEU A 186 15.46 11.67 4.34
CA LEU A 186 15.33 13.12 4.44
C LEU A 186 14.65 13.54 5.76
N ALA A 187 13.64 12.82 6.21
CA ALA A 187 13.01 13.04 7.52
C ALA A 187 13.98 12.86 8.70
N LEU A 188 14.84 11.84 8.64
CA LEU A 188 15.89 11.64 9.65
C LEU A 188 16.92 12.78 9.64
N TRP A 189 17.29 13.29 8.46
CA TRP A 189 18.14 14.48 8.35
C TRP A 189 17.47 15.72 8.94
N VAL A 190 16.16 15.93 8.70
CA VAL A 190 15.39 17.03 9.30
C VAL A 190 15.45 16.96 10.84
N LEU A 191 15.26 15.77 11.42
CA LEU A 191 15.35 15.58 12.87
C LEU A 191 16.72 15.91 13.43
N ARG A 192 17.78 15.42 12.79
CA ARG A 192 19.16 15.62 13.22
C ARG A 192 19.58 17.09 13.13
N THR A 193 19.32 17.71 11.98
CA THR A 193 19.93 18.99 11.62
C THR A 193 19.06 20.18 11.98
N MET A 194 17.74 20.06 11.78
CA MET A 194 16.82 21.20 11.87
C MET A 194 16.05 21.23 13.19
N ALA A 195 15.76 20.07 13.78
CA ALA A 195 15.08 20.01 15.08
C ALA A 195 16.05 20.14 16.28
N GLY A 196 17.37 20.13 16.04
CA GLY A 196 18.39 20.39 17.06
C GLY A 196 18.42 19.37 18.20
N ARG A 197 17.86 18.18 18.01
CA ARG A 197 17.83 17.11 19.01
C ARG A 197 18.88 16.05 18.67
N ASN A 198 19.78 15.79 19.61
CA ASN A 198 20.63 14.61 19.55
C ASN A 198 19.80 13.40 20.04
N LEU A 199 19.07 12.78 19.12
CA LEU A 199 18.28 11.59 19.43
C LEU A 199 19.18 10.36 19.30
N ASP A 200 19.19 9.52 20.34
CA ASP A 200 19.73 8.16 20.24
C ASP A 200 18.75 7.31 19.44
N LEU A 201 18.87 7.41 18.12
CA LEU A 201 17.96 6.86 17.13
C LEU A 201 18.75 6.05 16.10
N THR A 202 18.30 4.84 15.79
CA THR A 202 18.84 4.03 14.70
C THR A 202 17.72 3.58 13.77
N LEU A 203 18.00 3.48 12.47
CA LEU A 203 17.12 2.87 11.48
C LEU A 203 17.74 1.57 10.97
N ASP A 204 17.12 0.44 11.28
CA ASP A 204 17.44 -0.85 10.68
C ASP A 204 16.60 -1.08 9.41
N VAL A 205 17.25 -1.25 8.26
CA VAL A 205 16.59 -1.51 6.96
C VAL A 205 16.75 -2.99 6.59
N TYR A 206 15.63 -3.72 6.56
CA TYR A 206 15.53 -5.12 6.16
C TYR A 206 14.81 -5.23 4.82
N GLY A 207 15.53 -5.65 3.78
CA GLY A 207 15.03 -5.63 2.41
C GLY A 207 16.15 -5.72 1.37
N GLY A 208 15.78 -6.06 0.14
CA GLY A 208 16.68 -5.97 -1.02
C GLY A 208 15.99 -5.27 -2.17
N GLU A 209 16.78 -4.74 -3.11
CA GLU A 209 16.29 -4.06 -4.31
C GLU A 209 15.54 -5.03 -5.24
N ASP A 210 14.38 -4.62 -5.76
CA ASP A 210 13.59 -5.41 -6.72
C ASP A 210 13.73 -4.93 -8.18
N ASN A 211 14.29 -3.74 -8.39
CA ASN A 211 14.50 -3.09 -9.70
C ASN A 211 13.21 -2.96 -10.55
N LEU A 212 12.03 -2.93 -9.92
CA LEU A 212 10.77 -2.87 -10.66
C LEU A 212 10.34 -1.44 -11.04
N GLY A 213 10.82 -0.43 -10.31
CA GLY A 213 10.41 0.96 -10.55
C GLY A 213 8.91 1.16 -10.35
N SER A 214 8.28 1.88 -11.28
CA SER A 214 6.82 2.02 -11.38
C SER A 214 6.37 1.57 -12.77
N PRO A 215 6.12 0.26 -12.98
CA PRO A 215 5.85 -0.30 -14.31
C PRO A 215 4.64 0.33 -15.01
N ASN A 216 3.59 0.66 -14.25
CA ASN A 216 2.38 1.33 -14.74
C ASN A 216 2.63 2.75 -15.26
N MET A 217 3.66 3.42 -14.76
CA MET A 217 4.13 4.72 -15.24
C MET A 217 5.25 4.60 -16.30
N GLY A 218 5.82 3.40 -16.47
CA GLY A 218 7.02 3.17 -17.26
C GLY A 218 8.24 3.92 -16.73
N LEU A 219 8.33 4.09 -15.41
CA LEU A 219 9.47 4.69 -14.72
C LEU A 219 10.32 3.58 -14.11
N THR A 220 11.64 3.71 -14.23
CA THR A 220 12.61 2.83 -13.57
C THR A 220 13.76 3.66 -13.03
N PHE A 221 14.33 3.25 -11.90
CA PHE A 221 15.53 3.84 -11.32
C PHE A 221 16.48 2.72 -10.89
N PRO A 222 17.25 2.15 -11.83
CA PRO A 222 18.16 1.07 -11.50
C PRO A 222 19.25 1.53 -10.51
N GLY A 223 19.56 0.71 -9.52
CA GLY A 223 20.57 1.03 -8.50
C GLY A 223 20.05 1.95 -7.41
N TYR A 224 18.77 1.88 -7.11
CA TYR A 224 18.13 2.65 -6.05
C TYR A 224 18.74 2.34 -4.68
N GLU A 225 19.12 1.09 -4.37
CA GLU A 225 19.79 0.79 -3.09
C GLU A 225 21.15 1.52 -3.00
N ALA A 226 21.91 1.55 -4.10
CA ALA A 226 23.18 2.28 -4.15
C ALA A 226 22.97 3.79 -3.98
N PHE A 227 21.96 4.35 -4.65
CA PHE A 227 21.55 5.74 -4.46
C PHE A 227 21.18 6.04 -3.00
N LEU A 228 20.43 5.16 -2.32
CA LEU A 228 20.07 5.36 -0.92
C LEU A 228 21.29 5.32 0.01
N ARG A 229 22.27 4.46 -0.26
CA ARG A 229 23.53 4.39 0.52
C ARG A 229 24.36 5.66 0.37
N ASP A 230 24.53 6.14 -0.87
CA ASP A 230 25.17 7.43 -1.14
C ASP A 230 24.39 8.60 -0.51
N LEU A 231 23.06 8.55 -0.55
CA LEU A 231 22.22 9.54 0.12
C LEU A 231 22.42 9.53 1.65
N VAL A 232 22.55 8.36 2.28
CA VAL A 232 22.88 8.22 3.71
C VAL A 232 24.21 8.91 4.01
N GLU A 233 25.24 8.72 3.18
CA GLU A 233 26.54 9.38 3.34
C GLU A 233 26.44 10.90 3.20
N ARG A 234 25.78 11.39 2.14
CA ARG A 234 25.58 12.83 1.90
C ARG A 234 24.80 13.51 3.03
N LEU A 235 23.76 12.86 3.55
CA LEU A 235 22.98 13.35 4.70
C LEU A 235 23.72 13.20 6.04
N GLY A 236 24.90 12.57 6.03
CA GLY A 236 25.70 12.31 7.23
C GLY A 236 25.13 11.24 8.15
N LEU A 237 24.20 10.39 7.70
CA LEU A 237 23.41 9.44 8.51
C LEU A 237 24.04 8.05 8.69
N THR A 238 25.34 7.90 8.39
CA THR A 238 26.04 6.60 8.38
C THR A 238 26.07 5.89 9.73
N ASP A 239 25.98 6.65 10.83
CA ASP A 239 25.91 6.15 12.20
C ASP A 239 24.49 5.77 12.64
N VAL A 240 23.46 6.24 11.92
CA VAL A 240 22.03 6.01 12.22
C VAL A 240 21.47 4.85 11.41
N VAL A 241 21.83 4.74 10.13
CA VAL A 241 21.18 3.80 9.21
C VAL A 241 22.00 2.53 9.05
N ARG A 242 21.38 1.39 9.32
CA ARG A 242 21.98 0.05 9.23
C ARG A 242 21.26 -0.77 8.17
N TRP A 243 22.02 -1.23 7.19
CA TRP A 243 21.51 -2.06 6.10
C TRP A 243 21.71 -3.53 6.42
N HIS A 244 20.62 -4.28 6.54
CA HIS A 244 20.68 -5.72 6.79
C HIS A 244 20.57 -6.52 5.50
N GLY A 245 20.05 -5.93 4.42
CA GLY A 245 19.78 -6.65 3.18
C GLY A 245 18.56 -7.57 3.31
N PHE A 246 18.38 -8.46 2.35
CA PHE A 246 17.26 -9.40 2.35
C PHE A 246 17.33 -10.38 3.53
N ARG A 247 16.18 -10.64 4.18
CA ARG A 247 16.01 -11.63 5.25
C ARG A 247 14.74 -12.42 5.02
N GLN A 248 14.83 -13.73 5.26
CA GLN A 248 13.68 -14.61 5.16
C GLN A 248 12.62 -14.27 6.21
N ARG A 249 11.37 -14.57 5.87
CA ARG A 249 10.18 -14.29 6.68
C ARG A 249 10.30 -14.76 8.13
N ASP A 250 10.61 -16.02 8.36
CA ASP A 250 10.65 -16.58 9.72
C ASP A 250 11.72 -15.89 10.59
N TRP A 251 12.85 -15.53 9.96
CA TRP A 251 13.90 -14.76 10.62
C TRP A 251 13.40 -13.35 11.00
N LEU A 252 12.66 -12.68 10.12
CA LEU A 252 12.08 -11.35 10.41
C LEU A 252 11.11 -11.39 11.58
N PHE A 253 10.27 -12.43 11.68
CA PHE A 253 9.41 -12.60 12.85
C PHE A 253 10.25 -12.77 14.13
N GLU A 254 11.19 -13.71 14.14
CA GLU A 254 11.98 -14.04 15.33
C GLU A 254 12.92 -12.92 15.80
N ASN A 255 13.44 -12.12 14.86
CA ASN A 255 14.51 -11.17 15.15
C ASN A 255 14.08 -9.70 15.04
N VAL A 256 12.94 -9.42 14.43
CA VAL A 256 12.42 -8.05 14.25
C VAL A 256 11.05 -7.92 14.89
N HIS A 257 10.02 -8.60 14.37
CA HIS A 257 8.63 -8.38 14.80
C HIS A 257 8.33 -8.84 16.23
N LEU A 258 9.12 -9.74 16.81
CA LEU A 258 9.00 -10.14 18.23
C LEU A 258 9.87 -9.30 19.18
N ARG A 259 10.69 -8.37 18.66
CA ARG A 259 11.55 -7.52 19.49
C ARG A 259 11.02 -6.08 19.51
N PRO A 260 11.18 -5.34 20.61
CA PRO A 260 10.76 -3.95 20.66
C PRO A 260 11.38 -3.11 19.52
N HIS A 261 10.54 -2.37 18.80
CA HIS A 261 10.92 -1.39 17.78
C HIS A 261 9.75 -0.44 17.47
N ILE A 262 10.02 0.60 16.69
CA ILE A 262 9.01 1.38 15.97
C ILE A 262 9.13 0.99 14.50
N LEU A 263 8.09 0.40 13.90
CA LEU A 263 8.12 0.14 12.47
C LEU A 263 7.87 1.44 11.71
N VAL A 264 8.60 1.67 10.62
CA VAL A 264 8.38 2.80 9.71
C VAL A 264 8.07 2.30 8.30
N SER A 265 7.00 2.81 7.68
CA SER A 265 6.58 2.45 6.32
C SER A 265 6.23 3.71 5.52
N PRO A 266 7.21 4.31 4.79
CA PRO A 266 7.01 5.56 4.07
C PRO A 266 6.38 5.38 2.67
N THR A 267 5.91 4.17 2.34
CA THR A 267 5.56 3.79 0.96
C THR A 267 4.46 4.66 0.33
N LEU A 268 4.58 4.84 -0.97
CA LEU A 268 3.57 5.42 -1.87
C LEU A 268 3.29 4.46 -3.04
N HIS A 269 3.53 3.17 -2.83
CA HIS A 269 3.36 2.14 -3.87
C HIS A 269 1.88 2.00 -4.19
N SER A 270 1.53 2.08 -5.48
CA SER A 270 0.13 2.14 -5.92
C SER A 270 -0.66 0.85 -5.66
N ASP A 271 0.01 -0.23 -5.28
CA ASP A 271 -0.58 -1.52 -4.91
C ASP A 271 -0.39 -1.89 -3.43
N GLU A 272 0.03 -0.95 -2.56
CA GLU A 272 0.17 -1.19 -1.12
C GLU A 272 -1.22 -1.31 -0.47
N ASN A 273 -1.90 -2.41 -0.76
CA ASN A 273 -3.30 -2.64 -0.44
C ASN A 273 -3.50 -3.08 1.01
N PHE A 274 -2.45 -3.60 1.66
CA PHE A 274 -2.53 -4.12 3.02
C PHE A 274 -1.36 -3.75 3.93
N GLY A 275 -0.11 -4.11 3.59
CA GLY A 275 1.05 -3.91 4.46
C GLY A 275 1.24 -5.00 5.53
N THR A 276 1.65 -6.21 5.12
CA THR A 276 1.86 -7.36 6.02
C THR A 276 2.84 -7.06 7.16
N SER A 277 3.97 -6.40 6.90
CA SER A 277 4.96 -6.06 7.93
C SER A 277 4.44 -5.05 8.95
N VAL A 278 3.55 -4.16 8.52
CA VAL A 278 2.80 -3.24 9.38
C VAL A 278 1.89 -4.04 10.32
N LEU A 279 1.04 -4.91 9.78
CA LEU A 279 0.18 -5.77 10.61
C LEU A 279 1.01 -6.62 11.58
N ALA A 280 2.07 -7.27 11.11
CA ALA A 280 2.94 -8.13 11.92
C ALA A 280 3.54 -7.38 13.13
N SER A 281 3.84 -6.09 12.97
CA SER A 281 4.36 -5.26 14.06
C SER A 281 3.24 -4.80 15.00
N LEU A 282 2.11 -4.36 14.45
CA LEU A 282 0.95 -3.91 15.23
C LEU A 282 0.40 -5.04 16.12
N VAL A 283 0.23 -6.25 15.60
CA VAL A 283 -0.35 -7.36 16.38
C VAL A 283 0.58 -7.87 17.47
N ASN A 284 1.86 -7.49 17.41
CA ASN A 284 2.87 -7.75 18.42
C ASN A 284 3.07 -6.59 19.41
N GLY A 285 2.19 -5.59 19.37
CA GLY A 285 2.17 -4.49 20.35
C GLY A 285 3.15 -3.35 20.05
N HIS A 286 3.77 -3.31 18.86
CA HIS A 286 4.73 -2.26 18.51
C HIS A 286 4.03 -0.99 18.01
N GLN A 287 4.71 0.15 18.14
CA GLN A 287 4.32 1.38 17.46
C GLN A 287 4.65 1.26 15.97
N VAL A 288 3.80 1.85 15.13
CA VAL A 288 4.04 1.95 13.69
C VAL A 288 3.82 3.38 13.22
N ILE A 289 4.73 3.86 12.37
CA ILE A 289 4.57 5.09 11.60
C ILE A 289 4.43 4.70 10.14
N ALA A 290 3.34 5.07 9.50
CA ALA A 290 3.10 4.76 8.11
C ALA A 290 2.50 5.95 7.37
N THR A 291 2.69 6.04 6.06
CA THR A 291 1.90 6.96 5.24
C THR A 291 0.41 6.63 5.35
N ALA A 292 -0.46 7.65 5.31
CA ALA A 292 -1.91 7.53 5.17
C ALA A 292 -2.27 7.12 3.74
N TRP A 293 -1.80 5.93 3.34
CA TRP A 293 -1.82 5.42 1.98
C TRP A 293 -2.29 3.97 1.94
N GLY A 294 -3.25 3.67 1.06
CA GLY A 294 -3.72 2.31 0.79
C GLY A 294 -4.20 1.59 2.04
N GLY A 295 -3.71 0.36 2.21
CA GLY A 295 -4.06 -0.52 3.33
C GLY A 295 -3.74 0.04 4.71
N HIS A 296 -2.75 0.93 4.80
CA HIS A 296 -2.33 1.49 6.09
C HIS A 296 -3.42 2.31 6.77
N VAL A 297 -4.28 2.98 5.99
CA VAL A 297 -5.34 3.85 6.54
C VAL A 297 -6.32 3.03 7.37
N GLY A 298 -6.69 1.84 6.91
CA GLY A 298 -7.66 0.98 7.61
C GLY A 298 -7.15 0.50 8.96
N PHE A 299 -5.84 0.36 9.16
CA PHE A 299 -5.29 -0.12 10.43
C PHE A 299 -5.60 0.78 11.64
N GLN A 300 -5.94 2.04 11.42
CA GLN A 300 -6.25 2.97 12.50
C GLN A 300 -7.48 2.54 13.31
N ASP A 301 -8.45 1.84 12.70
CA ASP A 301 -9.67 1.39 13.36
C ASP A 301 -9.39 0.26 14.38
N TRP A 302 -8.40 -0.58 14.10
CA TRP A 302 -8.00 -1.68 14.98
C TRP A 302 -6.87 -1.31 15.94
N PHE A 303 -6.01 -0.36 15.57
CA PHE A 303 -4.79 -0.01 16.29
C PHE A 303 -4.62 1.50 16.57
N PRO A 304 -5.63 2.20 17.10
CA PRO A 304 -5.65 3.66 17.20
C PRO A 304 -4.55 4.25 18.10
N HIS A 305 -3.99 3.45 19.01
CA HIS A 305 -2.94 3.89 19.93
C HIS A 305 -1.53 3.59 19.45
N GLN A 306 -1.39 2.65 18.51
CA GLN A 306 -0.11 2.15 17.99
C GLN A 306 0.27 2.77 16.65
N LEU A 307 -0.70 3.04 15.78
CA LEU A 307 -0.46 3.57 14.44
C LEU A 307 -0.47 5.10 14.45
N THR A 308 0.62 5.70 13.98
CA THR A 308 0.69 7.12 13.62
C THR A 308 0.75 7.22 12.11
N THR A 309 -0.26 7.82 11.49
CA THR A 309 -0.28 8.03 10.05
C THR A 309 0.34 9.38 9.68
N VAL A 310 1.10 9.41 8.58
CA VAL A 310 1.64 10.62 7.98
C VAL A 310 0.82 10.96 6.73
N PRO A 311 0.21 12.15 6.63
CA PRO A 311 -0.55 12.55 5.45
C PRO A 311 0.20 12.34 4.14
N VAL A 312 -0.56 11.98 3.10
CA VAL A 312 -0.08 11.98 1.71
C VAL A 312 -0.79 13.10 0.98
N HIS A 313 0.00 14.10 0.58
CA HIS A 313 -0.50 15.28 -0.07
C HIS A 313 -0.67 15.08 -1.57
N ARG A 314 -1.64 15.79 -2.12
CA ARG A 314 -1.80 15.99 -3.55
C ARG A 314 -0.79 17.01 -4.05
N SER A 315 -0.01 16.62 -5.04
CA SER A 315 0.86 17.52 -5.81
C SER A 315 0.51 17.45 -7.29
N THR A 316 1.00 18.40 -8.08
CA THR A 316 0.89 18.37 -9.55
C THR A 316 1.69 17.22 -10.18
N MET A 317 2.52 16.53 -9.39
CA MET A 317 3.38 15.41 -9.79
C MET A 317 3.00 14.11 -9.07
N GLY A 318 1.77 13.98 -8.57
CA GLY A 318 1.24 12.80 -7.88
C GLY A 318 1.36 12.85 -6.35
N PRO A 319 1.33 11.70 -5.65
CA PRO A 319 1.32 11.64 -4.20
C PRO A 319 2.68 12.04 -3.60
N VAL A 320 2.65 12.78 -2.50
CA VAL A 320 3.85 13.27 -1.81
C VAL A 320 3.69 13.11 -0.31
N ALA A 321 4.66 12.46 0.34
CA ALA A 321 4.78 12.47 1.80
C ALA A 321 5.75 13.59 2.21
N ASP A 322 5.33 14.47 3.14
CA ASP A 322 6.20 15.55 3.62
C ASP A 322 7.23 14.98 4.62
N PRO A 323 8.55 15.09 4.35
CA PRO A 323 9.60 14.61 5.26
C PRO A 323 9.55 15.30 6.64
N VAL A 324 9.03 16.52 6.74
CA VAL A 324 8.90 17.26 8.01
C VAL A 324 7.77 16.70 8.85
N GLU A 325 6.66 16.32 8.24
CA GLU A 325 5.57 15.62 8.95
C GLU A 325 5.99 14.22 9.38
N PHE A 326 6.74 13.52 8.51
CA PHE A 326 7.32 12.22 8.84
C PHE A 326 8.31 12.33 10.02
N ALA A 327 9.16 13.36 10.03
CA ALA A 327 10.06 13.66 11.14
C ALA A 327 9.28 13.89 12.44
N ARG A 328 8.19 14.69 12.41
CA ARG A 328 7.33 14.91 13.58
C ARG A 328 6.68 13.62 14.09
N ALA A 329 6.22 12.75 13.20
CA ALA A 329 5.65 11.46 13.56
C ALA A 329 6.68 10.54 14.24
N ILE A 330 7.92 10.51 13.72
CA ILE A 330 9.05 9.79 14.35
C ILE A 330 9.32 10.35 15.74
N LEU A 331 9.44 11.66 15.88
CA LEU A 331 9.69 12.29 17.17
C LEU A 331 8.60 11.97 18.19
N TYR A 332 7.33 12.06 17.77
CA TYR A 332 6.18 11.73 18.60
C TYR A 332 6.20 10.28 19.09
N ALA A 333 6.50 9.31 18.21
CA ALA A 333 6.58 7.91 18.59
C ALA A 333 7.77 7.63 19.54
N VAL A 334 8.91 8.27 19.31
CA VAL A 334 10.11 8.16 20.15
C VAL A 334 9.86 8.74 21.55
N ASP A 335 9.26 9.94 21.63
CA ASP A 335 8.96 10.60 22.91
C ASP A 335 7.96 9.79 23.76
N ARG A 336 7.15 8.91 23.14
CA ARG A 336 6.23 8.00 23.83
C ARG A 336 6.85 6.69 24.30
N LEU A 337 8.04 6.30 23.81
CA LEU A 337 8.65 4.99 24.09
C LEU A 337 8.72 4.62 25.59
N PRO A 338 9.14 5.51 26.52
CA PRO A 338 9.33 5.13 27.92
C PRO A 338 8.07 4.65 28.65
N GLY A 339 6.88 4.97 28.13
CA GLY A 339 5.59 4.58 28.73
C GLY A 339 4.63 3.91 27.75
N PHE A 340 5.12 3.53 26.57
CA PHE A 340 4.26 2.93 25.56
C PHE A 340 3.94 1.48 25.92
N LEU A 341 2.68 1.22 26.27
CA LEU A 341 2.15 -0.11 26.51
C LEU A 341 0.77 -0.23 25.84
N VAL A 342 0.54 -1.35 25.18
CA VAL A 342 -0.77 -1.71 24.63
C VAL A 342 -1.41 -2.74 25.55
N PRO A 343 -2.64 -2.52 26.04
CA PRO A 343 -3.35 -3.53 26.79
C PRO A 343 -3.52 -4.83 25.98
N GLU A 344 -3.24 -5.99 26.58
CA GLU A 344 -3.33 -7.28 25.89
C GLU A 344 -4.75 -7.54 25.34
N ALA A 345 -5.79 -7.11 26.07
CA ALA A 345 -7.18 -7.22 25.62
C ALA A 345 -7.45 -6.44 24.31
N ASP A 346 -6.76 -5.31 24.09
CA ASP A 346 -6.87 -4.57 22.84
C ASP A 346 -6.17 -5.31 21.70
N LEU A 347 -5.01 -5.94 21.97
CA LEU A 347 -4.31 -6.78 21.01
C LEU A 347 -5.08 -8.05 20.66
N GLU A 348 -5.68 -8.73 21.63
CA GLU A 348 -6.53 -9.91 21.41
C GLU A 348 -7.74 -9.57 20.53
N ARG A 349 -8.44 -8.47 20.84
CA ARG A 349 -9.56 -7.97 20.03
C ARG A 349 -9.11 -7.68 18.59
N ALA A 350 -7.98 -6.98 18.43
CA ALA A 350 -7.45 -6.69 17.11
C ALA A 350 -7.07 -7.98 16.37
N ARG A 351 -6.30 -8.88 16.99
CA ARG A 351 -5.91 -10.19 16.42
C ARG A 351 -7.12 -11.00 15.97
N ALA A 352 -8.17 -11.07 16.77
CA ALA A 352 -9.40 -11.80 16.42
C ALA A 352 -9.98 -11.33 15.07
N ALA A 353 -9.93 -10.02 14.78
CA ALA A 353 -10.47 -9.43 13.55
C ALA A 353 -9.72 -9.83 12.25
N PHE A 354 -8.54 -10.43 12.36
CA PHE A 354 -7.67 -10.87 11.27
C PHE A 354 -7.42 -12.40 11.29
N THR A 355 -8.33 -13.16 11.90
CA THR A 355 -8.32 -14.64 11.86
C THR A 355 -9.13 -15.16 10.67
N GLN A 356 -8.87 -16.40 10.25
CA GLN A 356 -9.63 -17.05 9.17
C GLN A 356 -11.11 -17.20 9.54
N SER A 357 -11.41 -17.55 10.79
CA SER A 357 -12.79 -17.69 11.28
C SER A 357 -13.56 -16.37 11.24
N ALA A 358 -12.98 -15.27 11.72
CA ALA A 358 -13.64 -13.97 11.65
C ALA A 358 -13.88 -13.51 10.21
N SER A 359 -12.94 -13.76 9.30
CA SER A 359 -13.14 -13.47 7.87
C SER A 359 -14.22 -14.36 7.25
N ALA A 360 -14.29 -15.64 7.60
CA ALA A 360 -15.33 -16.55 7.15
C ALA A 360 -16.74 -16.10 7.59
N GLU A 361 -16.90 -15.73 8.86
CA GLU A 361 -18.15 -15.19 9.41
C GLU A 361 -18.60 -13.94 8.65
N ARG A 362 -17.69 -12.97 8.43
CA ARG A 362 -17.99 -11.76 7.66
C ARG A 362 -18.43 -12.11 6.24
N ILE A 363 -17.75 -13.02 5.56
CA ILE A 363 -18.11 -13.43 4.20
C ILE A 363 -19.50 -14.07 4.16
N LEU A 364 -19.84 -14.93 5.13
CA LEU A 364 -21.16 -15.54 5.22
C LEU A 364 -22.27 -14.49 5.37
N HIS A 365 -22.04 -13.44 6.17
CA HIS A 365 -22.99 -12.33 6.31
C HIS A 365 -23.20 -11.54 5.01
N LEU A 366 -22.16 -11.42 4.17
CA LEU A 366 -22.23 -10.67 2.91
C LEU A 366 -22.94 -11.44 1.78
N GLN A 367 -23.10 -12.77 1.92
CA GLN A 367 -23.56 -13.64 0.84
C GLN A 367 -25.08 -13.63 0.60
N TYR A 368 -25.85 -12.83 1.34
CA TYR A 368 -27.28 -12.62 1.11
C TYR A 368 -27.54 -11.52 0.07
N GLY A 369 -27.10 -11.75 -1.18
CA GLY A 369 -27.30 -10.83 -2.31
C GLY A 369 -28.69 -10.96 -2.97
N PRO A 370 -29.16 -9.91 -3.68
CA PRO A 370 -30.48 -9.90 -4.29
C PRO A 370 -30.67 -11.01 -5.34
N SER A 371 -31.73 -11.80 -5.19
CA SER A 371 -32.19 -12.78 -6.17
C SER A 371 -32.90 -12.08 -7.33
N GLY A 372 -32.24 -11.92 -8.48
CA GLY A 372 -32.81 -11.25 -9.65
C GLY A 372 -32.02 -11.46 -10.94
N ARG A 373 -32.59 -11.00 -12.06
CA ARG A 373 -31.94 -11.02 -13.39
C ARG A 373 -30.61 -10.25 -13.33
N THR A 374 -29.52 -10.90 -13.73
CA THR A 374 -28.17 -10.31 -13.73
C THR A 374 -27.91 -9.47 -14.96
N ALA A 375 -27.59 -8.19 -14.75
CA ALA A 375 -26.93 -7.38 -15.76
C ALA A 375 -25.40 -7.62 -15.72
N LEU A 376 -24.74 -7.41 -16.85
CA LEU A 376 -23.29 -7.34 -16.91
C LEU A 376 -22.80 -6.11 -16.13
N LEU A 377 -21.63 -6.27 -15.50
CA LEU A 377 -20.99 -5.20 -14.76
C LEU A 377 -20.49 -4.12 -15.72
N ASN A 378 -20.89 -2.87 -15.48
CA ASN A 378 -20.51 -1.76 -16.36
C ASN A 378 -19.14 -1.18 -15.96
N MET A 379 -18.22 -1.13 -16.93
CA MET A 379 -16.94 -0.42 -16.78
C MET A 379 -17.14 1.11 -16.79
N SER A 380 -16.39 1.82 -15.96
CA SER A 380 -16.32 3.28 -15.99
C SER A 380 -15.71 3.79 -17.31
N SER A 381 -15.84 5.10 -17.57
CA SER A 381 -15.15 5.73 -18.70
C SER A 381 -13.62 5.65 -18.54
N ALA A 382 -13.10 5.83 -17.33
CA ALA A 382 -11.67 5.74 -17.03
C ALA A 382 -11.13 4.33 -17.31
N MET A 383 -11.83 3.28 -16.84
CA MET A 383 -11.43 1.89 -17.07
C MET A 383 -11.41 1.54 -18.57
N ARG A 384 -12.41 2.01 -19.33
CA ARG A 384 -12.43 1.83 -20.80
C ARG A 384 -11.23 2.51 -21.48
N GLN A 385 -10.86 3.72 -21.05
CA GLN A 385 -9.68 4.41 -21.57
C GLN A 385 -8.38 3.69 -21.21
N ILE A 386 -8.26 3.18 -19.98
CA ILE A 386 -7.11 2.37 -19.55
C ILE A 386 -6.96 1.13 -20.45
N ARG A 387 -8.04 0.38 -20.70
CA ARG A 387 -8.03 -0.78 -21.60
C ARG A 387 -7.62 -0.39 -23.02
N GLN A 388 -8.18 0.70 -23.57
CA GLN A 388 -7.81 1.19 -24.90
C GLN A 388 -6.32 1.51 -25.01
N ARG A 389 -5.75 2.18 -24.00
CA ARG A 389 -4.31 2.47 -23.95
C ARG A 389 -3.47 1.20 -23.88
N ARG A 390 -3.84 0.23 -23.05
CA ARG A 390 -3.15 -1.08 -22.96
C ARG A 390 -3.14 -1.82 -24.30
N MET A 391 -4.28 -1.89 -24.97
CA MET A 391 -4.39 -2.52 -26.30
C MET A 391 -3.49 -1.81 -27.33
N ALA A 392 -3.40 -0.48 -27.29
CA ALA A 392 -2.54 0.30 -28.18
C ALA A 392 -1.04 0.10 -27.89
N LEU A 393 -0.67 -0.29 -26.67
CA LEU A 393 0.70 -0.49 -26.22
C LEU A 393 1.14 -1.96 -26.24
N ASP A 394 0.40 -2.84 -26.93
CA ASP A 394 0.68 -4.28 -27.02
C ASP A 394 0.84 -4.94 -25.64
N ASN A 395 -0.07 -4.62 -24.72
CA ASN A 395 -0.12 -5.15 -23.36
C ASN A 395 1.18 -4.91 -22.54
N ARG A 396 1.96 -3.88 -22.86
CA ARG A 396 3.03 -3.42 -21.96
C ARG A 396 2.43 -2.97 -20.62
N ARG A 397 3.17 -3.15 -19.53
CA ARG A 397 2.75 -2.72 -18.18
C ARG A 397 2.51 -1.23 -18.05
N LYS A 398 3.13 -0.39 -18.89
CA LYS A 398 2.92 1.08 -18.89
C LYS A 398 1.53 1.42 -19.40
N ILE A 399 0.75 2.12 -18.59
CA ILE A 399 -0.62 2.57 -18.88
C ILE A 399 -0.70 4.09 -18.88
N TYR A 400 0.03 4.70 -17.95
CA TYR A 400 -0.02 6.12 -17.65
C TYR A 400 1.22 6.83 -18.22
N GLU A 401 1.07 8.10 -18.56
CA GLU A 401 2.16 8.94 -19.03
C GLU A 401 3.19 9.20 -17.91
N GLY A 402 2.70 9.28 -16.67
CA GLY A 402 3.46 9.40 -15.43
C GLY A 402 2.53 9.72 -14.26
N TYR A 403 3.10 10.12 -13.12
CA TYR A 403 2.33 10.45 -11.91
C TYR A 403 1.40 11.67 -12.05
N HIS A 404 1.56 12.48 -13.09
CA HIS A 404 0.71 13.63 -13.40
C HIS A 404 -0.44 13.28 -14.36
N ASP A 405 -0.53 12.02 -14.83
CA ASP A 405 -1.57 11.60 -15.78
C ASP A 405 -2.97 11.77 -15.15
N PRO A 406 -3.89 12.52 -15.78
CA PRO A 406 -5.25 12.70 -15.25
C PRO A 406 -6.01 11.38 -15.04
N LEU A 407 -5.67 10.31 -15.76
CA LEU A 407 -6.31 9.00 -15.57
C LEU A 407 -5.94 8.32 -14.27
N VAL A 408 -4.75 8.56 -13.70
CA VAL A 408 -4.34 7.91 -12.44
C VAL A 408 -4.75 8.71 -11.20
N GLN A 409 -4.98 10.03 -11.33
CA GLN A 409 -5.31 10.90 -10.19
C GLN A 409 -6.50 10.38 -9.35
N PRO A 410 -7.64 9.96 -9.92
CA PRO A 410 -8.77 9.47 -9.12
C PRO A 410 -8.41 8.23 -8.29
N PHE A 411 -7.51 7.38 -8.80
CA PHE A 411 -7.04 6.20 -8.08
C PHE A 411 -6.14 6.59 -6.91
N PHE A 412 -5.22 7.54 -7.11
CA PHE A 412 -4.38 8.05 -6.02
C PHE A 412 -5.20 8.77 -4.95
N GLU A 413 -6.21 9.55 -5.34
CA GLU A 413 -7.14 10.19 -4.40
C GLU A 413 -7.91 9.15 -3.58
N ALA A 414 -8.42 8.11 -4.24
CA ALA A 414 -9.06 6.98 -3.56
C ALA A 414 -8.09 6.25 -2.61
N TYR A 415 -6.81 6.16 -2.98
CA TYR A 415 -5.78 5.48 -2.18
C TYR A 415 -5.31 6.27 -0.96
N GLY A 416 -5.38 7.61 -0.97
CA GLY A 416 -4.96 8.44 0.15
C GLY A 416 -4.35 9.79 -0.19
N MET A 417 -4.18 10.13 -1.48
CA MET A 417 -3.72 11.45 -1.92
C MET A 417 -4.83 12.49 -1.73
N LYS A 418 -4.90 13.09 -0.54
CA LYS A 418 -6.01 13.97 -0.17
C LYS A 418 -5.65 15.44 -0.29
N GLU A 419 -5.14 16.02 0.79
CA GLU A 419 -4.98 17.48 0.92
C GLU A 419 -3.88 17.99 -0.01
N PRO A 420 -4.09 19.12 -0.71
CA PRO A 420 -3.04 19.71 -1.52
C PRO A 420 -1.88 20.16 -0.63
N ILE A 421 -0.65 19.99 -1.12
CA ILE A 421 0.49 20.69 -0.52
C ILE A 421 0.35 22.19 -0.81
N VAL A 422 0.56 23.03 0.21
CA VAL A 422 0.29 24.48 0.14
C VAL A 422 1.57 25.27 0.33
N PHE A 423 1.77 26.27 -0.53
CA PHE A 423 2.79 27.29 -0.35
C PHE A 423 2.30 28.37 0.63
N ASP A 424 3.08 28.64 1.68
CA ASP A 424 2.88 29.76 2.60
C ASP A 424 4.07 30.69 2.48
N GLU A 425 3.79 31.92 2.04
CA GLU A 425 4.79 32.94 1.86
C GLU A 425 5.56 33.33 3.13
N ARG A 426 5.05 32.99 4.32
CA ARG A 426 5.69 33.25 5.60
C ARG A 426 6.70 32.18 6.00
N CYS A 427 6.67 31.03 5.33
CA CYS A 427 7.56 29.91 5.62
C CYS A 427 8.89 30.08 4.90
N ARG A 428 9.94 29.57 5.54
CA ARG A 428 11.20 29.25 4.86
C ARG A 428 11.10 27.84 4.30
N TYR A 429 11.81 27.58 3.21
CA TYR A 429 11.77 26.29 2.53
C TYR A 429 13.17 25.71 2.40
N PHE A 430 13.24 24.39 2.23
CA PHE A 430 14.45 23.70 1.81
C PHE A 430 14.17 22.77 0.62
N LEU A 431 15.20 22.58 -0.21
CA LEU A 431 15.18 21.66 -1.35
C LEU A 431 15.83 20.33 -0.96
N PRO A 432 15.29 19.18 -1.40
CA PRO A 432 15.87 17.87 -1.16
C PRO A 432 17.18 17.66 -1.97
N PRO A 433 18.03 16.71 -1.55
CA PRO A 433 19.38 16.52 -2.10
C PRO A 433 19.43 15.84 -3.48
N TRP A 434 18.26 15.54 -4.06
CA TRP A 434 18.13 15.10 -5.46
C TRP A 434 17.73 16.24 -6.40
N ILE A 435 17.86 17.49 -5.94
CA ILE A 435 17.76 18.70 -6.76
C ILE A 435 19.13 19.35 -6.88
N THR A 436 19.57 19.58 -8.11
CA THR A 436 20.83 20.24 -8.44
C THR A 436 20.54 21.59 -9.08
N LEU A 437 21.13 22.65 -8.53
CA LEU A 437 21.07 23.99 -9.10
C LEU A 437 22.21 24.19 -10.11
N THR A 438 21.87 24.51 -11.35
CA THR A 438 22.83 24.99 -12.37
C THR A 438 22.73 26.52 -12.49
N ALA A 439 23.52 27.11 -13.39
CA ALA A 439 23.48 28.55 -13.63
C ALA A 439 22.14 29.04 -14.20
N ASP A 440 21.38 28.16 -14.86
CA ASP A 440 20.21 28.47 -15.67
C ASP A 440 18.96 27.65 -15.32
N ALA A 441 19.11 26.54 -14.58
CA ALA A 441 18.02 25.62 -14.29
C ALA A 441 18.16 24.92 -12.93
N LEU A 442 17.05 24.31 -12.50
CA LEU A 442 17.00 23.28 -11.46
C LEU A 442 16.80 21.93 -12.14
N GLN A 443 17.75 21.03 -11.95
CA GLN A 443 17.63 19.64 -12.36
C GLN A 443 17.13 18.82 -11.17
N ILE A 444 16.02 18.12 -11.35
CA ILE A 444 15.41 17.23 -10.36
C ILE A 444 15.60 15.79 -10.84
N ASP A 445 16.25 14.95 -10.04
CA ASP A 445 16.41 13.51 -10.31
C ASP A 445 15.70 12.71 -9.20
N ASP A 446 14.36 12.79 -9.17
CA ASP A 446 13.55 12.08 -8.17
C ASP A 446 13.46 10.59 -8.54
N PRO A 447 13.91 9.68 -7.66
CA PRO A 447 13.91 8.25 -7.99
C PRO A 447 12.50 7.69 -8.18
N HIS A 448 11.49 8.24 -7.51
CA HIS A 448 10.10 7.80 -7.61
C HIS A 448 9.36 8.46 -8.77
N ARG A 449 9.59 9.75 -9.01
CA ARG A 449 8.82 10.56 -9.98
C ARG A 449 9.58 10.92 -11.26
N GLY A 450 10.81 10.45 -11.40
CA GLY A 450 11.65 10.63 -12.57
C GLY A 450 12.34 12.00 -12.64
N ARG A 451 12.92 12.27 -13.81
CA ARG A 451 13.74 13.45 -14.07
C ARG A 451 12.95 14.62 -14.61
N HIS A 452 13.20 15.81 -14.07
CA HIS A 452 12.58 17.07 -14.47
C HIS A 452 13.61 18.18 -14.54
N MET A 453 13.37 19.17 -15.40
CA MET A 453 14.19 20.37 -15.51
C MET A 453 13.27 21.59 -15.40
N LEU A 454 13.61 22.53 -14.53
CA LEU A 454 12.87 23.79 -14.37
C LEU A 454 13.81 24.97 -14.65
N GLU A 455 13.46 25.81 -15.61
CA GLU A 455 14.26 26.99 -15.92
C GLU A 455 14.14 28.06 -14.82
N LEU A 456 15.25 28.73 -14.50
CA LEU A 456 15.28 29.81 -13.50
C LEU A 456 14.69 31.13 -14.03
N ARG A 457 14.33 31.20 -15.32
CA ARG A 457 13.91 32.42 -16.00
C ARG A 457 12.43 32.72 -15.76
N GLY A 458 12.17 33.63 -14.82
CA GLY A 458 10.85 34.25 -14.62
C GLY A 458 10.96 35.78 -14.62
N PRO A 459 10.07 36.52 -15.31
CA PRO A 459 10.11 37.98 -15.30
C PRO A 459 9.72 38.52 -13.91
N GLY A 460 10.62 39.31 -13.29
CA GLY A 460 10.30 40.30 -12.25
C GLY A 460 9.78 39.81 -10.90
N ALA A 461 9.77 38.50 -10.62
CA ALA A 461 9.31 37.98 -9.32
C ALA A 461 10.32 38.31 -8.19
N THR A 462 9.81 38.56 -6.99
CA THR A 462 10.65 38.75 -5.80
C THR A 462 11.41 37.46 -5.49
N SER A 463 12.73 37.56 -5.40
CA SER A 463 13.56 36.43 -4.99
C SER A 463 13.40 36.15 -3.49
N ARG A 464 13.50 34.88 -3.11
CA ARG A 464 13.42 34.41 -1.73
C ARG A 464 14.52 33.40 -1.44
N ASP A 465 14.91 33.32 -0.18
CA ASP A 465 15.93 32.38 0.28
C ASP A 465 15.33 30.98 0.42
N VAL A 466 16.01 29.99 -0.13
CA VAL A 466 15.73 28.57 0.08
C VAL A 466 17.01 27.86 0.49
N ALA A 467 16.92 26.97 1.47
CA ALA A 467 18.07 26.18 1.92
C ALA A 467 18.27 24.94 1.03
N LEU A 468 19.51 24.58 0.75
CA LEU A 468 19.87 23.36 0.03
C LEU A 468 20.18 22.24 1.02
N CYS A 469 19.49 21.10 0.93
CA CYS A 469 19.88 19.89 1.68
C CYS A 469 21.06 19.19 0.96
N PRO A 470 22.09 18.72 1.67
CA PRO A 470 22.28 18.74 3.13
C PRO A 470 23.06 19.93 3.68
N THR A 471 23.62 20.80 2.83
CA THR A 471 24.59 21.83 3.24
C THR A 471 24.01 22.98 4.07
N LEU A 472 22.69 23.17 4.00
CA LEU A 472 21.96 24.34 4.51
C LEU A 472 22.43 25.67 3.89
N GLU A 473 23.20 25.63 2.81
CA GLU A 473 23.53 26.81 2.03
C GLU A 473 22.23 27.43 1.50
N SER A 474 22.12 28.74 1.62
CA SER A 474 20.96 29.46 1.10
C SER A 474 21.22 29.86 -0.35
N CYS A 475 20.25 29.61 -1.23
CA CYS A 475 20.24 30.17 -2.58
C CYS A 475 18.99 31.03 -2.78
N HIS A 476 19.08 31.99 -3.71
CA HIS A 476 18.00 32.90 -4.03
C HIS A 476 17.26 32.41 -5.26
N LEU A 477 15.99 32.02 -5.09
CA LEU A 477 15.12 31.61 -6.21
C LEU A 477 13.96 32.58 -6.38
N PRO A 478 13.42 32.77 -7.59
CA PRO A 478 12.17 33.48 -7.80
C PRO A 478 11.05 32.88 -6.93
N GLY A 479 10.25 33.70 -6.24
CA GLY A 479 9.18 33.22 -5.36
C GLY A 479 8.16 32.31 -6.07
N THR A 480 7.84 32.62 -7.34
CA THR A 480 6.96 31.79 -8.17
C THR A 480 7.53 30.41 -8.49
N LEU A 481 8.86 30.28 -8.57
CA LEU A 481 9.52 28.99 -8.75
C LEU A 481 9.49 28.17 -7.46
N ILE A 482 9.64 28.81 -6.30
CA ILE A 482 9.50 28.11 -5.01
C ILE A 482 8.06 27.62 -4.84
N GLU A 483 7.06 28.43 -5.16
CA GLU A 483 5.66 28.01 -5.15
C GLU A 483 5.43 26.78 -6.05
N ASP A 484 5.92 26.81 -7.29
CA ASP A 484 5.83 25.67 -8.21
C ASP A 484 6.53 24.42 -7.66
N LEU A 485 7.72 24.56 -7.06
CA LEU A 485 8.42 23.46 -6.39
C LEU A 485 7.62 22.90 -5.21
N VAL A 486 6.98 23.74 -4.40
CA VAL A 486 6.10 23.27 -3.31
C VAL A 486 4.91 22.52 -3.88
N LEU A 487 4.20 23.08 -4.86
CA LEU A 487 3.04 22.45 -5.50
C LEU A 487 3.38 21.14 -6.20
N LYS A 488 4.63 20.96 -6.62
CA LYS A 488 5.20 19.71 -7.16
C LYS A 488 5.76 18.77 -6.08
N GLY A 489 5.83 19.18 -4.82
CA GLY A 489 6.40 18.39 -3.72
C GLY A 489 7.91 18.23 -3.78
N TYR A 490 8.61 19.32 -4.09
CA TYR A 490 10.07 19.42 -4.22
C TYR A 490 10.68 20.54 -3.37
N ALA A 491 9.86 21.27 -2.62
CA ALA A 491 10.30 22.19 -1.60
C ALA A 491 9.43 21.98 -0.36
N PHE A 492 10.06 21.91 0.80
CA PHE A 492 9.38 21.60 2.06
C PHE A 492 9.62 22.70 3.08
N ALA A 493 8.59 23.05 3.85
CA ALA A 493 8.70 24.11 4.83
C ALA A 493 9.71 23.71 5.92
N THR A 494 10.70 24.55 6.20
CA THR A 494 11.62 24.30 7.31
C THR A 494 10.81 24.23 8.61
N PRO A 495 11.11 23.30 9.54
CA PRO A 495 10.50 23.34 10.86
C PRO A 495 10.76 24.72 11.48
N SER A 496 9.72 25.52 11.68
CA SER A 496 9.83 26.66 12.59
C SER A 496 10.21 26.09 13.97
N GLN A 497 10.93 26.84 14.81
CA GLN A 497 11.37 26.39 16.16
C GLN A 497 10.21 25.92 17.08
N VAL A 498 8.97 25.93 16.59
CA VAL A 498 7.75 25.35 17.14
C VAL A 498 7.68 23.83 16.88
N VAL A 499 8.75 23.08 17.11
CA VAL A 499 8.63 21.63 17.37
C VAL A 499 8.33 21.46 18.87
N SER A 500 7.24 22.07 19.33
CA SER A 500 6.80 21.97 20.72
C SER A 500 5.88 20.76 20.87
N GLY A 501 6.37 19.53 20.66
CA GLY A 501 5.77 18.26 21.10
C GLY A 501 4.26 18.00 20.91
N HIS A 502 3.53 18.79 20.12
CA HIS A 502 2.11 18.55 19.90
C HIS A 502 1.97 17.32 19.03
N ALA A 503 1.09 16.39 19.45
CA ALA A 503 0.77 15.22 18.65
C ALA A 503 0.39 15.66 17.23
N PRO A 504 0.86 14.96 16.18
CA PRO A 504 0.32 15.19 14.84
C PRO A 504 -1.20 15.11 14.93
N ALA A 505 -1.91 15.96 14.19
CA ALA A 505 -3.37 15.96 14.19
C ALA A 505 -3.82 14.52 13.90
N VAL A 506 -4.33 13.85 14.94
CA VAL A 506 -4.90 12.52 14.77
C VAL A 506 -6.07 12.76 13.83
N ALA A 507 -5.96 12.27 12.59
CA ALA A 507 -7.08 12.26 11.69
C ALA A 507 -8.16 11.43 12.40
N THR A 508 -9.08 12.10 13.08
CA THR A 508 -10.25 11.47 13.66
C THR A 508 -11.09 11.07 12.46
N GLY A 509 -10.91 9.84 11.99
CA GLY A 509 -11.77 9.23 11.00
C GLY A 509 -13.19 9.16 11.55
N THR A 510 -13.94 10.25 11.42
CA THR A 510 -15.39 10.21 11.58
C THR A 510 -15.94 9.55 10.32
N GLY A 511 -16.02 8.23 10.32
CA GLY A 511 -16.46 7.46 9.16
C GLY A 511 -16.82 6.01 9.49
N LEU A 512 -18.06 5.82 9.96
CA LEU A 512 -18.89 4.62 9.76
C LEU A 512 -18.32 3.25 10.16
N LEU A 513 -18.41 2.94 11.47
CA LEU A 513 -18.93 1.65 11.89
C LEU A 513 -20.40 1.84 12.27
N ALA A 514 -21.28 1.88 11.26
CA ALA A 514 -22.66 1.50 11.48
C ALA A 514 -22.66 -0.01 11.68
N THR A 515 -22.68 -0.45 12.94
CA THR A 515 -23.14 -1.79 13.29
C THR A 515 -24.59 -1.89 12.82
N ALA A 516 -24.81 -2.64 11.73
CA ALA A 516 -26.13 -3.11 11.39
C ALA A 516 -26.48 -4.24 12.38
N ASP A 517 -27.15 -3.87 13.47
CA ASP A 517 -27.96 -4.79 14.27
C ASP A 517 -29.34 -4.99 13.62
#